data_AF-A0A226NNS9-F1
#
_entry.id   AF-A0A226NNS9-F1
#
_cell.length_a   1.000
_cell.length_b   1.000
_cell.length_c   1.000
_cell.angle_alpha   90.00
_cell.angle_beta   90.00
_cell.angle_gamma   90.00
#
_symmetry.space_group_name_H-M   'P 1'
#
loop_
_entity.id
_entity.type
_entity.pdbx_description
1 polymer ?
#
loop_
_entity_poly.entity_id
_entity_poly.type
_entity_poly.pdbx_seq_one_letter_code
_entity_poly.pdbx_strand_id
1 'polypeptide(L)'
;MATFYYMSLFSEVVAHQARSLFFFFNLILVQAELGKPQRNCYTLPGLDFSYGLYTERADGGVPEAIGHWNTIKPRTNLAQNMPRDFITMNRGALKAGYTTAREFNLYYKAKDIRRKEDEYSRFKRSPPPVPADMTYGVPSR
;
A
#
# COMPACT_ATOMS: atom_id res chain seq x y z
N MET A 1 -49.12 7.95 42.11
CA MET A 1 -47.64 7.84 42.17
C MET A 1 -47.08 6.56 41.53
N ALA A 2 -47.84 5.47 41.33
CA ALA A 2 -47.32 4.21 40.75
C ALA A 2 -47.35 4.13 39.20
N THR A 3 -48.14 4.97 38.54
CA THR A 3 -48.33 4.92 37.08
C THR A 3 -47.22 5.61 36.27
N PHE A 4 -46.53 6.60 36.86
CA PHE A 4 -45.43 7.32 36.20
C PHE A 4 -44.15 6.48 36.07
N TYR A 5 -43.86 5.61 37.05
CA TYR A 5 -42.69 4.73 37.01
C TYR A 5 -42.82 3.58 35.99
N TYR A 6 -44.05 3.11 35.74
CA TYR A 6 -44.29 2.07 34.74
C TYR A 6 -44.05 2.58 33.30
N MET A 7 -44.40 3.84 33.04
CA MET A 7 -44.21 4.47 31.72
C MET A 7 -42.73 4.80 31.44
N SER A 8 -41.94 5.16 32.46
CA SER A 8 -40.50 5.41 32.28
C SER A 8 -39.72 4.13 32.00
N LEU A 9 -40.03 3.05 32.73
CA LEU A 9 -39.41 1.74 32.51
C LEU A 9 -39.76 1.16 31.13
N PHE A 10 -41.00 1.35 30.65
CA PHE A 10 -41.39 0.91 29.31
C PHE A 10 -40.66 1.69 28.21
N SER A 11 -40.40 2.98 28.42
CA SER A 11 -39.66 3.83 27.47
C SER A 11 -38.16 3.43 27.38
N GLU A 12 -37.52 3.14 28.51
CA GLU A 12 -36.12 2.70 28.54
C GLU A 12 -35.92 1.32 27.93
N VAL A 13 -36.85 0.38 28.17
CA VAL A 13 -36.81 -0.97 27.58
C VAL A 13 -36.98 -0.92 26.05
N VAL A 14 -37.89 -0.08 25.55
CA VAL A 14 -38.07 0.14 24.10
C VAL A 14 -36.83 0.80 23.48
N ALA A 15 -36.20 1.75 24.17
CA ALA A 15 -34.96 2.38 23.71
C ALA A 15 -33.77 1.41 23.70
N HIS A 16 -33.67 0.51 24.68
CA HIS A 16 -32.68 -0.56 24.70
C HIS A 16 -32.91 -1.59 23.59
N GLN A 17 -34.16 -1.92 23.30
CA GLN A 17 -34.53 -2.83 22.21
C GLN A 17 -34.27 -2.20 20.83
N ALA A 18 -34.49 -0.91 20.65
CA ALA A 18 -34.16 -0.19 19.41
C ALA A 18 -32.64 -0.09 19.18
N ARG A 19 -31.84 0.12 20.23
CA ARG A 19 -30.37 0.10 20.15
C ARG A 19 -29.81 -1.30 19.87
N SER A 20 -30.44 -2.33 20.42
CA SER A 20 -30.14 -3.74 20.13
C SER A 20 -30.44 -4.09 18.67
N LEU A 21 -31.61 -3.69 18.16
CA LEU A 21 -32.00 -3.92 16.76
C LEU A 21 -31.10 -3.16 15.77
N PHE A 22 -30.61 -1.96 16.12
CA PHE A 22 -29.62 -1.23 15.32
C PHE A 22 -28.26 -1.96 15.26
N PHE A 23 -27.91 -2.69 16.31
CA PHE A 23 -26.71 -3.54 16.36
C PHE A 23 -26.90 -4.87 15.58
N PHE A 24 -28.14 -5.34 15.42
CA PHE A 24 -28.48 -6.53 14.64
C PHE A 24 -28.53 -6.30 13.12
N PHE A 25 -28.71 -5.06 12.66
CA PHE A 25 -28.40 -4.71 11.27
C PHE A 25 -26.88 -4.60 11.11
N ASN A 26 -26.25 -5.77 11.06
CA ASN A 26 -24.87 -5.97 10.62
C ASN A 26 -24.68 -5.30 9.25
N LEU A 27 -24.25 -4.03 9.23
CA LEU A 27 -23.65 -3.40 8.05
C LEU A 27 -22.37 -4.14 7.61
N ILE A 28 -21.86 -5.06 8.43
CA ILE A 28 -20.71 -5.92 8.14
C ILE A 28 -21.12 -7.12 7.26
N LEU A 29 -22.41 -7.46 7.19
CA LEU A 29 -22.96 -8.52 6.32
C LEU A 29 -23.62 -7.94 5.05
N VAL A 30 -23.03 -6.90 4.47
CA VAL A 30 -23.33 -6.59 3.06
C VAL A 30 -22.79 -7.77 2.26
N GLN A 31 -23.70 -8.64 1.84
CA GLN A 31 -23.41 -9.82 1.06
C GLN A 31 -22.55 -9.42 -0.14
N ALA A 32 -21.31 -9.92 -0.19
CA ALA A 32 -20.45 -9.70 -1.34
C ALA A 32 -21.18 -10.23 -2.58
N GLU A 33 -21.34 -9.40 -3.60
CA GLU A 33 -21.98 -9.83 -4.84
C GLU A 33 -21.13 -10.96 -5.45
N LEU A 34 -21.60 -12.20 -5.34
CA LEU A 34 -20.90 -13.36 -5.87
C LEU A 34 -20.69 -13.19 -7.38
N GLY A 35 -19.46 -13.42 -7.85
CA GLY A 35 -19.09 -13.27 -9.25
C GLY A 35 -18.77 -11.84 -9.70
N LYS A 36 -18.89 -10.83 -8.83
CA LYS A 36 -18.46 -9.46 -9.14
C LYS A 36 -17.22 -9.08 -8.33
N PRO A 37 -16.29 -8.32 -8.92
CA PRO A 37 -15.16 -7.79 -8.16
C PRO A 37 -15.65 -6.82 -7.08
N GLN A 38 -14.89 -6.74 -5.98
CA GLN A 38 -15.17 -5.79 -4.91
C GLN A 38 -15.21 -4.37 -5.47
N ARG A 39 -16.29 -3.65 -5.18
CA ARG A 39 -16.44 -2.26 -5.62
C ARG A 39 -15.43 -1.40 -4.86
N ASN A 40 -14.41 -0.93 -5.57
CA ASN A 40 -13.52 0.10 -5.05
C ASN A 40 -14.21 1.45 -5.34
N CYS A 41 -14.54 2.23 -4.31
CA CYS A 41 -15.36 3.44 -4.41
C CYS A 41 -14.64 4.63 -5.08
N TYR A 42 -13.87 4.39 -6.14
CA TYR A 42 -13.21 5.41 -6.94
C TYR A 42 -13.94 5.60 -8.25
N THR A 43 -14.03 6.85 -8.69
CA THR A 43 -14.50 7.20 -10.03
C THR A 43 -13.49 6.67 -11.05
N LEU A 44 -13.93 5.70 -11.86
CA LEU A 44 -13.12 5.19 -12.95
C LEU A 44 -13.13 6.17 -14.13
N PRO A 45 -12.03 6.23 -14.92
CA PRO A 45 -12.03 6.84 -16.24
C PRO A 45 -13.20 6.37 -17.11
N GLY A 46 -13.63 7.21 -18.06
CA GLY A 46 -14.73 6.92 -18.98
C GLY A 46 -14.50 5.69 -19.86
N LEU A 47 -15.54 5.27 -20.60
CA LEU A 47 -15.52 4.03 -21.40
C LEU A 47 -14.41 4.02 -22.46
N ASP A 48 -14.02 5.18 -22.97
CA ASP A 48 -13.00 5.33 -24.01
C ASP A 48 -11.56 5.21 -23.48
N PHE A 49 -11.39 5.04 -22.16
CA PHE A 49 -10.07 4.90 -21.54
C PHE A 49 -9.55 3.47 -21.62
N SER A 50 -8.40 3.30 -22.27
CA SER A 50 -7.66 2.03 -22.27
C SER A 50 -6.72 1.97 -21.07
N TYR A 51 -6.91 0.98 -20.20
CA TYR A 51 -5.99 0.70 -19.10
C TYR A 51 -4.74 -0.02 -19.62
N GLY A 52 -3.59 0.32 -19.06
CA GLY A 52 -2.30 -0.29 -19.42
C GLY A 52 -1.27 0.75 -19.86
N LEU A 53 -0.04 0.29 -20.09
CA LEU A 53 1.02 1.10 -20.67
C LEU A 53 0.90 1.06 -22.19
N TYR A 54 0.65 2.21 -22.81
CA TYR A 54 0.80 2.36 -24.25
C TYR A 54 2.29 2.52 -24.55
N THR A 55 2.89 1.48 -25.12
CA THR A 55 4.25 1.59 -25.66
C THR A 55 4.12 2.13 -27.08
N GLU A 56 4.35 3.42 -27.24
CA GLU A 56 4.58 4.00 -28.56
C GLU A 56 5.69 3.23 -29.25
N ARG A 57 5.41 2.67 -30.43
CA ARG A 57 6.46 2.13 -31.29
C ARG A 57 7.20 3.33 -31.88
N ALA A 58 8.21 3.82 -31.16
CA ALA A 58 9.15 4.77 -31.74
C ALA A 58 9.93 4.09 -32.88
N ASP A 59 10.31 2.82 -32.67
CA ASP A 59 11.23 2.09 -33.53
C ASP A 59 10.78 0.63 -33.69
N GLY A 60 10.94 0.04 -34.87
CA GLY A 60 10.52 -1.33 -35.14
C GLY A 60 10.74 -1.85 -36.56
N GLY A 61 11.43 -1.11 -37.42
CA GLY A 61 11.88 -1.61 -38.71
C GLY A 61 13.17 -2.43 -38.61
N VAL A 62 13.31 -3.44 -39.47
CA VAL A 62 14.58 -4.16 -39.71
C VAL A 62 15.79 -3.20 -39.85
N PRO A 63 15.72 -2.06 -40.57
CA PRO A 63 16.87 -1.16 -40.68
C PRO A 63 17.27 -0.48 -39.36
N GLU A 64 16.32 -0.18 -38.49
CA GLU A 64 16.58 0.48 -37.19
C GLU A 64 17.26 -0.48 -36.20
N ALA A 65 16.90 -1.77 -36.26
CA ALA A 65 17.49 -2.82 -35.42
C ALA A 65 18.93 -3.20 -35.83
N ILE A 66 19.25 -3.18 -37.12
CA ILE A 66 20.56 -3.59 -37.66
C ILE A 66 21.55 -2.41 -37.68
N GLY A 67 21.08 -1.19 -37.94
CA GLY A 67 21.94 -0.03 -38.18
C GLY A 67 22.46 0.70 -36.94
N HIS A 68 21.96 0.40 -35.73
CA HIS A 68 22.31 1.14 -34.52
C HIS A 68 22.75 0.22 -33.38
N TRP A 69 24.00 0.36 -32.94
CA TRP A 69 24.47 -0.26 -31.70
C TRP A 69 24.08 0.62 -30.51
N ASN A 70 22.88 0.40 -29.97
CA ASN A 70 22.45 1.06 -28.75
C ASN A 70 23.30 0.56 -27.57
N THR A 71 24.30 1.35 -27.18
CA THR A 71 25.07 1.07 -25.97
C THR A 71 24.16 1.32 -24.78
N ILE A 72 23.73 0.25 -24.12
CA ILE A 72 22.92 0.34 -22.90
C ILE A 72 23.73 1.16 -21.90
N LYS A 73 23.31 2.39 -21.64
CA LYS A 73 23.89 3.17 -20.55
C LYS A 73 23.61 2.38 -19.28
N PRO A 74 24.62 2.09 -18.45
CA PRO A 74 24.39 1.43 -17.18
C PRO A 74 23.34 2.24 -16.45
N ARG A 75 22.25 1.56 -16.06
CA ARG A 75 21.14 2.17 -15.33
C ARG A 75 21.77 2.77 -14.08
N THR A 76 21.96 4.09 -14.06
CA THR A 76 22.44 4.81 -12.87
C THR A 76 21.57 4.33 -11.74
N ASN A 77 22.19 3.67 -10.75
CA ASN A 77 21.54 2.95 -9.65
C ASN A 77 20.12 3.46 -9.47
N LEU A 78 19.12 2.68 -9.87
CA LEU A 78 17.73 2.98 -9.52
C LEU A 78 17.78 3.20 -8.03
N ALA A 79 17.69 4.46 -7.60
CA ALA A 79 17.79 4.82 -6.20
C ALA A 79 16.80 3.89 -5.51
N GLN A 80 17.30 2.93 -4.73
CA GLN A 80 16.42 1.96 -4.09
C GLN A 80 15.44 2.83 -3.33
N ASN A 81 14.19 2.85 -3.78
CA ASN A 81 13.22 3.77 -3.24
C ASN A 81 13.02 3.35 -1.80
N MET A 82 13.66 4.09 -0.90
CA MET A 82 13.71 3.77 0.51
C MET A 82 12.27 3.58 0.98
N PRO A 83 11.95 2.42 1.58
CA PRO A 83 10.57 2.10 1.93
C PRO A 83 10.04 3.16 2.89
N ARG A 84 8.76 3.52 2.74
CA ARG A 84 8.12 4.49 3.64
C ARG A 84 8.03 3.93 5.05
N ASP A 85 8.21 4.79 6.03
CA ASP A 85 8.06 4.45 7.43
C ASP A 85 6.62 4.68 7.89
N PHE A 86 5.74 3.74 7.55
CA PHE A 86 4.32 3.84 7.88
C PHE A 86 4.06 4.01 9.39
N ILE A 87 4.91 3.47 10.26
CA ILE A 87 4.74 3.58 11.71
C ILE A 87 4.88 5.05 12.15
N THR A 88 5.97 5.70 11.74
CA THR A 88 6.22 7.11 12.08
C THR A 88 5.20 8.03 11.43
N MET A 89 4.83 7.77 10.18
CA MET A 89 3.81 8.53 9.47
C MET A 89 2.43 8.42 10.15
N ASN A 90 2.00 7.21 10.51
CA ASN A 90 0.71 6.98 11.16
C ASN A 90 0.65 7.64 12.53
N ARG A 91 1.73 7.56 13.32
CA ARG A 91 1.83 8.25 14.61
C ARG A 91 1.72 9.76 14.45
N GLY A 92 2.38 10.34 13.44
CA GLY A 92 2.29 11.76 13.14
C GLY A 92 0.90 12.19 12.68
N ALA A 93 0.24 11.37 11.86
CA ALA A 93 -1.12 11.64 11.41
C ALA A 93 -2.13 11.62 12.58
N LEU A 94 -2.01 10.64 13.47
CA LEU A 94 -2.82 10.58 14.69
C LEU A 94 -2.56 11.79 15.61
N LYS A 95 -1.29 12.20 15.76
CA LYS A 95 -0.93 13.40 16.54
C LYS A 95 -1.50 14.68 15.92
N ALA A 96 -1.67 14.72 14.60
CA ALA A 96 -2.29 15.83 13.89
C ALA A 96 -3.83 15.78 13.89
N GLY A 97 -4.45 14.75 14.48
CA GLY A 97 -5.89 14.62 14.62
C GLY A 97 -6.61 14.02 13.40
N TYR A 98 -5.88 13.42 12.46
CA TYR A 98 -6.52 12.72 11.33
C TYR A 98 -7.12 11.39 11.81
N THR A 99 -8.33 11.10 11.34
CA THR A 99 -9.11 9.92 11.76
C THR A 99 -9.61 9.11 10.57
N THR A 100 -9.74 9.71 9.39
CA THR A 100 -10.29 9.05 8.21
C THR A 100 -9.20 8.56 7.26
N ALA A 101 -9.39 7.40 6.61
CA ALA A 101 -8.42 6.84 5.66
C ALA A 101 -8.04 7.81 4.52
N ARG A 102 -9.00 8.63 4.05
CA ARG A 102 -8.75 9.67 3.04
C ARG A 102 -7.77 10.74 3.53
N GLU A 103 -7.90 11.14 4.79
CA GLU A 103 -7.02 12.13 5.42
C GLU A 103 -5.62 11.58 5.61
N PHE A 104 -5.50 10.32 6.04
CA PHE A 104 -4.22 9.62 6.10
C PHE A 104 -3.56 9.57 4.72
N ASN A 105 -4.31 9.26 3.65
CA ASN A 105 -3.78 9.29 2.28
C ASN A 105 -3.30 10.68 1.85
N LEU A 106 -3.98 11.75 2.26
CA LEU A 106 -3.52 13.13 2.03
C LEU A 106 -2.25 13.43 2.85
N TYR A 107 -2.22 13.00 4.10
CA TYR A 107 -1.06 13.15 4.99
C TYR A 107 0.17 12.43 4.42
N TYR A 108 0.00 11.22 3.87
CA TYR A 108 1.10 10.46 3.26
C TYR A 108 1.70 11.15 2.03
N LYS A 109 0.87 11.87 1.27
CA LYS A 109 1.33 12.67 0.12
C LYS A 109 2.08 13.92 0.57
N ALA A 110 1.63 14.56 1.65
CA ALA A 110 2.21 15.79 2.16
C ALA A 110 3.49 15.56 2.99
N LYS A 111 3.57 14.45 3.75
CA LYS A 111 4.68 14.15 4.66
C LYS A 111 5.24 12.75 4.39
N ASP A 112 6.02 12.64 3.31
CA ASP A 112 6.70 11.39 2.94
C ASP A 112 7.95 11.17 3.83
N ILE A 113 7.83 10.30 4.83
CA ILE A 113 8.95 9.89 5.68
C ILE A 113 9.43 8.52 5.20
N ARG A 114 10.67 8.47 4.69
CA ARG A 114 11.31 7.24 4.25
C ARG A 114 12.25 6.70 5.31
N ARG A 115 12.30 5.38 5.45
CA ARG A 115 13.27 4.72 6.34
C ARG A 115 14.66 4.95 5.79
N LYS A 116 15.57 5.43 6.63
CA LYS A 116 16.99 5.45 6.28
C LYS A 116 17.44 4.03 5.94
N GLU A 117 18.31 3.89 4.94
CA GLU A 117 19.02 2.62 4.75
C GLU A 117 19.76 2.39 6.06
N ASP A 118 19.35 1.37 6.82
CA ASP A 118 20.05 1.04 8.04
C ASP A 118 21.51 0.76 7.64
N GLU A 119 22.42 1.56 8.16
CA GLU A 119 23.88 1.35 8.06
C GLU A 119 24.28 -0.06 8.59
N TYR A 120 23.35 -0.70 9.30
CA TYR A 120 23.40 -2.08 9.78
C TYR A 120 22.77 -3.12 8.83
N SER A 121 22.80 -2.91 7.52
CA SER A 121 22.77 -4.05 6.60
C SER A 121 24.02 -4.88 6.86
N ARG A 122 23.90 -5.86 7.77
CA ARG A 122 24.91 -6.86 8.09
C ARG A 122 25.33 -7.68 6.86
N PHE A 123 24.59 -7.50 5.75
CA PHE A 123 24.79 -8.09 4.43
C PHE A 123 25.58 -7.20 3.46
N LYS A 124 25.87 -5.93 3.78
CA LYS A 124 26.87 -5.11 3.05
C LYS A 124 28.28 -5.21 3.66
N ARG A 125 28.56 -6.28 4.41
CA ARG A 125 29.94 -6.65 4.70
C ARG A 125 30.53 -7.13 3.39
N SER A 126 31.42 -6.34 2.81
CA SER A 126 32.36 -6.87 1.82
C SER A 126 32.94 -8.19 2.36
N PRO A 127 33.22 -9.19 1.51
CA PRO A 127 33.96 -10.36 1.95
C PRO A 127 35.19 -9.89 2.75
N PRO A 128 35.51 -10.54 3.88
CA PRO A 128 36.71 -10.19 4.62
C PRO A 128 37.90 -10.20 3.65
N PRO A 129 38.86 -9.27 3.77
CA PRO A 129 39.97 -9.18 2.85
C PRO A 129 40.72 -10.52 2.84
N VAL A 130 40.68 -11.16 1.68
CA VAL A 130 41.33 -12.44 1.47
C VAL A 130 42.76 -12.14 1.01
N PRO A 131 43.81 -12.78 1.58
CA PRO A 131 45.16 -12.62 1.07
C PRO A 131 45.24 -13.06 -0.39
N ALA A 132 46.06 -12.37 -1.19
CA ALA A 132 46.15 -12.57 -2.64
C ALA A 132 46.56 -14.01 -3.05
N ASP A 133 47.07 -14.79 -2.11
CA ASP A 133 47.55 -16.16 -2.30
C ASP A 133 46.48 -17.24 -1.98
N MET A 134 45.24 -16.84 -1.64
CA MET A 134 44.19 -17.79 -1.34
C MET A 134 43.50 -18.27 -2.63
N THR A 135 43.76 -19.51 -3.01
CA THR A 135 43.05 -20.16 -4.13
C THR A 135 41.77 -20.81 -3.62
N TYR A 136 40.60 -20.32 -4.04
CA TYR A 136 39.34 -21.02 -3.82
C TYR A 136 39.16 -22.11 -4.88
N GLY A 137 39.29 -23.38 -4.46
CA GLY A 137 39.06 -24.54 -5.32
C GLY A 137 37.99 -25.46 -4.72
N VAL A 138 37.10 -25.98 -5.57
CA VAL A 138 36.25 -27.14 -5.24
C VAL A 138 37.14 -28.39 -5.38
N PRO A 139 37.25 -29.24 -4.36
CA PRO A 139 38.05 -30.47 -4.47
C PRO A 139 37.52 -31.33 -5.62
N SER A 140 38.41 -31.87 -6.44
CA SER A 140 38.06 -32.86 -7.46
C SER A 140 37.56 -34.14 -6.77
N ARG A 141 36.43 -34.66 -7.26
CA ARG A 141 35.84 -35.93 -6.81
C ARG A 141 36.80 -37.10 -6.91
#